data_AF-A0A7S1MW15-F1
#
_entry.id   AF-A0A7S1MW15-F1
#
_cell.length_a   1.000
_cell.length_b   1.000
_cell.length_c   1.000
_cell.angle_alpha   90.00
_cell.angle_beta   90.00
_cell.angle_gamma   90.00
#
_symmetry.space_group_name_H-M   'P 1'
#
loop_
_entity.id
_entity.type
_entity.pdbx_description
1 polymer ?
#
loop_
_entity_poly.entity_id
_entity_poly.type
_entity_poly.pdbx_seq_one_letter_code
_entity_poly.pdbx_strand_id
1 'polypeptide(L)'
;AWDVLQGLEERIPWISLPITMVRYLDHIHSPLGKARALVRMIVSEKALDGLFVALSTHHRLLRCCYSKYAFLRDPESVTSVVTLAVGLSACNVTFNWRFSDDRPSQLQAS
;
A
#
# COMPACT_ATOMS: atom_id res chain seq x y z
N ALA A 1 5.68 -4.27 -6.95
CA ALA A 1 4.94 -3.66 -5.83
C ALA A 1 3.70 -2.94 -6.33
N TRP A 2 3.81 -1.96 -7.23
CA TRP A 2 2.65 -1.30 -7.85
C TRP A 2 1.75 -2.24 -8.65
N ASP A 3 2.30 -3.06 -9.54
CA ASP A 3 1.51 -3.98 -10.37
C ASP A 3 0.70 -4.98 -9.53
N VAL A 4 1.28 -5.40 -8.40
CA VAL A 4 0.60 -6.20 -7.37
C VAL A 4 -0.61 -5.47 -6.81
N LEU A 5 -0.44 -4.20 -6.44
CA LEU A 5 -1.53 -3.39 -5.88
C LEU A 5 -2.62 -3.12 -6.91
N GLN A 6 -2.26 -2.91 -8.19
CA GLN A 6 -3.24 -2.79 -9.28
C GLN A 6 -4.07 -4.06 -9.47
N GLY A 7 -3.46 -5.24 -9.33
CA GLY A 7 -4.16 -6.52 -9.38
C GLY A 7 -5.22 -6.71 -8.29
N LEU A 8 -5.27 -5.85 -7.27
CA LEU A 8 -6.29 -5.90 -6.23
C LEU A 8 -7.58 -5.16 -6.58
N GLU A 9 -7.61 -4.34 -7.64
CA GLU A 9 -8.81 -3.58 -8.05
C GLU A 9 -10.03 -4.50 -8.24
N GLU A 10 -9.84 -5.70 -8.78
CA GLU A 10 -10.91 -6.68 -9.03
C GLU A 10 -11.51 -7.28 -7.74
N ARG A 11 -10.80 -7.19 -6.62
CA ARG A 11 -11.16 -7.84 -5.34
C ARG A 11 -11.56 -6.86 -4.26
N ILE A 12 -11.10 -5.62 -4.35
CA ILE A 12 -11.30 -4.60 -3.34
C ILE A 12 -11.92 -3.37 -4.00
N PRO A 13 -13.26 -3.28 -4.10
CA PRO A 13 -13.90 -2.16 -4.80
C PRO A 13 -13.48 -0.79 -4.24
N TRP A 14 -13.23 -0.68 -2.94
CA TRP A 14 -12.82 0.58 -2.31
C TRP A 14 -11.41 1.05 -2.70
N ILE A 15 -10.51 0.16 -3.15
CA ILE A 15 -9.14 0.55 -3.55
C ILE A 15 -9.08 1.14 -4.96
N SER A 16 -10.14 0.95 -5.76
CA SER A 16 -10.19 1.38 -7.16
C SER A 16 -10.02 2.89 -7.32
N LEU A 17 -10.68 3.69 -6.47
CA LEU A 17 -10.56 5.14 -6.48
C LEU A 17 -9.14 5.59 -6.08
N PRO A 18 -8.56 5.16 -4.95
CA PRO A 18 -7.17 5.43 -4.60
C PRO A 18 -6.16 5.06 -5.70
N ILE A 19 -6.30 3.89 -6.33
CA ILE A 19 -5.39 3.48 -7.42
C ILE A 19 -5.55 4.39 -8.63
N THR A 20 -6.79 4.73 -9.01
CA THR A 20 -7.07 5.66 -10.10
C THR A 20 -6.43 7.02 -9.82
N MET A 21 -6.61 7.56 -8.61
CA MET A 21 -6.04 8.85 -8.22
C MET A 21 -4.52 8.85 -8.33
N VAL A 22 -3.85 7.80 -7.83
CA VAL A 22 -2.38 7.68 -7.89
C VAL A 22 -1.88 7.44 -9.31
N ARG A 23 -2.62 6.71 -10.14
CA ARG A 23 -2.26 6.38 -11.52
C ARG A 23 -2.06 7.64 -12.37
N TYR A 24 -2.89 8.66 -12.12
CA TYR A 24 -2.92 9.94 -12.85
C TYR A 24 -2.19 11.09 -12.13
N LEU A 25 -1.30 10.80 -11.18
CA LEU A 25 -0.44 11.86 -10.60
C LEU A 25 0.75 12.14 -11.52
N ASP A 26 0.74 13.31 -12.15
CA ASP A 26 1.76 13.73 -13.12
C ASP A 26 3.16 13.93 -12.52
N HIS A 27 3.30 14.01 -11.20
CA HIS A 27 4.57 14.22 -10.49
C HIS A 27 5.10 12.94 -9.82
N ILE A 28 4.39 11.81 -9.97
CA ILE A 28 4.81 10.49 -9.47
C ILE A 28 4.85 9.52 -10.66
N HIS A 29 6.04 9.32 -11.21
CA HIS A 29 6.27 8.51 -12.39
C HIS A 29 6.64 7.07 -12.04
N SER A 30 7.37 6.86 -10.95
CA SER A 30 7.95 5.57 -10.59
C SER A 30 6.89 4.62 -10.00
N PRO A 31 6.91 3.32 -10.35
CA PRO A 31 6.03 2.33 -9.73
C PRO A 31 6.16 2.32 -8.20
N LEU A 32 7.36 2.51 -7.67
CA LEU A 32 7.59 2.54 -6.23
C LEU A 32 6.96 3.77 -5.56
N GLY A 33 7.05 4.93 -6.20
CA GLY A 33 6.39 6.16 -5.78
C GLY A 33 4.88 6.02 -5.73
N LYS A 34 4.30 5.45 -6.80
CA LYS A 34 2.87 5.16 -6.87
C LYS A 34 2.43 4.21 -5.76
N ALA A 35 3.17 3.12 -5.53
CA ALA A 35 2.89 2.20 -4.42
C ALA A 35 2.95 2.91 -3.05
N ARG A 36 3.93 3.78 -2.82
CA ARG A 36 4.04 4.56 -1.58
C ARG A 36 2.91 5.57 -1.41
N ALA A 37 2.54 6.28 -2.47
CA ALA A 37 1.43 7.23 -2.48
C ALA A 37 0.12 6.51 -2.12
N LEU A 38 -0.14 5.36 -2.74
CA LEU A 38 -1.31 4.55 -2.43
C LEU A 38 -1.33 4.09 -0.97
N VAL A 39 -0.22 3.55 -0.46
CA VAL A 39 -0.14 3.15 0.96
C VAL A 39 -0.40 4.32 1.89
N ARG A 40 0.14 5.51 1.60
CA ARG A 40 -0.15 6.73 2.39
C ARG A 40 -1.64 7.09 2.39
N MET A 41 -2.32 7.01 1.25
CA MET A 41 -3.77 7.22 1.17
C MET A 41 -4.51 6.21 2.05
N ILE A 42 -4.19 4.92 1.91
CA ILE A 42 -4.83 3.83 2.65
C ILE A 42 -4.64 3.99 4.17
N VAL A 43 -3.45 4.40 4.61
CA VAL A 43 -3.21 4.68 6.04
C VAL A 43 -4.03 5.87 6.52
N SER A 44 -4.11 6.95 5.74
CA SER A 44 -4.97 8.10 6.07
C SER A 44 -6.46 7.76 6.09
N GLU A 45 -6.89 6.78 5.30
CA GLU A 45 -8.26 6.23 5.30
C GLU A 45 -8.48 5.15 6.36
N LYS A 46 -7.45 4.80 7.16
CA LYS A 46 -7.50 3.78 8.21
C LYS A 46 -7.88 2.39 7.70
N ALA A 47 -7.50 2.06 6.46
CA ALA A 47 -7.88 0.82 5.77
C ALA A 47 -6.67 -0.11 5.50
N LEU A 48 -5.57 0.06 6.23
CA LEU A 48 -4.32 -0.68 6.00
C LEU A 48 -4.46 -2.17 6.30
N ASP A 49 -5.23 -2.52 7.33
CA ASP A 49 -5.59 -3.90 7.66
C ASP A 49 -6.35 -4.57 6.51
N GLY A 50 -7.34 -3.88 5.94
CA GLY A 50 -8.11 -4.35 4.79
C GLY A 50 -7.23 -4.65 3.57
N LEU A 51 -6.18 -3.84 3.35
CA LEU A 51 -5.20 -4.08 2.30
C LEU A 51 -4.42 -5.40 2.54
N PHE A 52 -3.92 -5.62 3.76
CA PHE A 52 -3.16 -6.84 4.08
C PHE A 52 -4.03 -8.11 4.03
N VAL A 53 -5.28 -8.03 4.49
CA VAL A 53 -6.25 -9.13 4.37
C VAL A 53 -6.51 -9.48 2.90
N ALA A 54 -6.69 -8.48 2.05
CA ALA A 54 -6.92 -8.73 0.64
C ALA A 54 -5.68 -9.27 -0.09
N LEU A 55 -4.49 -8.79 0.24
CA LEU A 55 -3.23 -9.33 -0.29
C LEU A 55 -3.04 -10.81 0.11
N SER A 56 -3.28 -11.14 1.38
CA SER A 56 -3.06 -12.50 1.91
C SER A 56 -4.06 -13.53 1.38
N THR A 57 -5.27 -13.08 1.03
CA THR A 57 -6.32 -13.94 0.46
C THR A 57 -6.23 -14.07 -1.07
N HIS A 58 -5.40 -13.26 -1.74
CA HIS A 58 -5.22 -13.32 -3.19
C HIS A 58 -4.17 -14.36 -3.62
N HIS A 59 -4.46 -15.66 -3.42
CA HIS A 59 -3.50 -16.75 -3.62
C HIS A 59 -2.79 -16.77 -4.99
N ARG A 60 -3.48 -16.42 -6.09
CA ARG A 60 -2.87 -16.36 -7.42
C ARG A 60 -1.73 -15.33 -7.47
N LEU A 61 -2.01 -14.11 -7.01
CA LEU A 61 -1.06 -13.01 -6.94
C LEU A 61 0.09 -13.35 -5.99
N LEU A 62 -0.19 -13.95 -4.82
CA LEU A 62 0.86 -14.39 -3.90
C LEU A 62 1.81 -15.41 -4.55
N ARG A 63 1.28 -16.36 -5.33
CA ARG A 63 2.12 -17.35 -6.01
C ARG A 63 2.92 -16.76 -7.17
N CYS A 64 2.35 -15.79 -7.89
CA CYS A 64 3.01 -15.16 -9.04
C CYS A 64 4.07 -14.12 -8.62
N CYS A 65 3.84 -13.40 -7.54
CA CYS A 65 4.65 -12.24 -7.17
C CYS A 65 5.53 -12.44 -5.94
N TYR A 66 5.31 -13.51 -5.15
CA TYR A 66 6.04 -13.75 -3.91
C TYR A 66 6.66 -15.15 -3.86
N SER A 67 7.91 -15.21 -3.38
CA SER A 67 8.60 -16.46 -3.11
C SER A 67 7.84 -17.29 -2.07
N LYS A 68 8.02 -18.61 -2.06
CA LYS A 68 7.30 -19.52 -1.14
C LYS A 68 7.53 -19.25 0.35
N TYR A 69 8.61 -18.55 0.70
CA TYR A 69 8.98 -18.18 2.07
C TYR A 69 8.75 -16.69 2.36
N ALA A 70 8.05 -15.97 1.48
CA ALA A 70 7.75 -14.58 1.70
C ALA A 70 6.80 -14.39 2.89
N PHE A 71 7.03 -13.32 3.65
CA PHE A 71 6.22 -12.93 4.80
C PHE A 71 4.70 -12.98 4.56
N LEU A 72 4.23 -12.46 3.42
CA LEU A 72 2.79 -12.42 3.08
C LEU A 72 2.18 -13.79 2.73
N ARG A 73 2.99 -14.85 2.66
CA ARG A 73 2.52 -16.23 2.45
C ARG A 73 2.52 -17.06 3.74
N ASP A 74 3.09 -16.53 4.81
CA ASP A 74 3.08 -17.16 6.13
C ASP A 74 1.85 -16.69 6.94
N PRO A 75 0.94 -17.60 7.35
CA PRO A 75 -0.30 -17.22 8.04
C PRO A 75 -0.09 -16.49 9.38
N GLU A 76 0.94 -16.87 10.15
CA GLU A 76 1.25 -16.24 11.44
C GLU A 76 1.76 -14.81 11.25
N SER A 77 2.65 -14.62 10.27
CA SER A 77 3.15 -13.31 9.85
C SER A 77 2.02 -12.40 9.37
N VAL A 78 1.10 -12.92 8.54
CA VAL A 78 -0.07 -12.16 8.06
C VAL A 78 -0.98 -11.75 9.22
N THR A 79 -1.25 -12.67 10.16
CA THR A 79 -2.10 -12.36 11.32
C THR A 79 -1.47 -11.25 12.15
N SER A 80 -0.16 -11.36 12.41
CA SER A 80 0.59 -10.36 13.16
C SER A 80 0.56 -8.97 12.49
N VAL A 81 0.79 -8.88 11.17
CA VAL A 81 0.77 -7.57 10.48
C VAL A 81 -0.63 -6.98 10.40
N VAL A 82 -1.67 -7.80 10.25
CA VAL A 82 -3.06 -7.33 10.26
C VAL A 82 -3.40 -6.77 11.64
N THR A 83 -3.07 -7.47 12.73
CA THR A 83 -3.28 -6.96 14.10
C THR A 83 -2.56 -5.63 14.34
N LEU A 84 -1.31 -5.50 13.89
CA LEU A 84 -0.56 -4.24 13.97
C LEU A 84 -1.22 -3.13 13.14
N ALA A 85 -1.71 -3.44 11.94
CA ALA A 85 -2.40 -2.49 11.09
C ALA A 85 -3.75 -2.03 11.69
N VAL A 86 -4.49 -2.93 12.34
CA VAL A 86 -5.70 -2.57 13.12
C VAL A 86 -5.34 -1.60 14.23
N GLY A 87 -4.22 -1.81 14.94
CA GLY A 87 -3.73 -0.86 15.95
C GLY A 87 -3.50 0.55 15.38
N LEU A 88 -2.98 0.65 14.16
CA LEU A 88 -2.76 1.93 13.48
C LEU A 88 -4.06 2.66 13.10
N SER A 89 -5.18 1.95 12.92
CA SER A 89 -6.48 2.56 12.61
C SER A 89 -7.00 3.49 13.73
N ALA A 90 -6.56 3.26 14.97
CA ALA A 90 -6.89 4.14 16.10
C ALA A 90 -6.21 5.51 15.99
N CYS A 91 -5.11 5.62 15.25
CA CYS A 91 -4.38 6.87 15.05
C CYS A 91 -5.00 7.69 13.92
N ASN A 92 -5.11 9.01 14.12
CA ASN A 92 -5.43 9.94 13.05
C ASN A 92 -4.12 10.39 12.40
N VAL A 93 -3.81 9.85 11.22
CA VAL A 93 -2.57 10.16 10.50
C VAL A 93 -2.90 10.76 9.14
N THR A 94 -2.41 11.97 8.91
CA THR A 94 -2.57 12.66 7.62
C THR A 94 -1.23 12.70 6.90
N PHE A 95 -1.14 12.03 5.76
CA PHE A 95 0.05 12.08 4.92
C PHE A 95 -0.18 12.96 3.69
N ASN A 96 0.84 13.72 3.31
CA ASN A 96 0.92 14.21 1.94
C ASN A 96 1.28 13.03 1.02
N TRP A 97 0.26 12.43 0.39
CA TRP A 97 0.42 11.32 -0.53
C TRP A 97 0.83 11.76 -1.95
N ARG A 98 0.77 13.07 -2.26
CA ARG A 98 1.20 13.68 -3.53
C ARG A 98 2.68 14.08 -3.53
N PHE A 99 3.52 13.27 -2.88
CA PHE A 99 4.95 13.56 -2.80
C PHE A 99 5.65 13.04 -4.05
N SER A 100 6.38 13.90 -4.77
CA SER A 100 7.10 13.55 -6.00
C SER A 100 8.15 12.45 -5.80
N ASP A 101 8.52 11.77 -6.87
CA ASP A 101 9.57 10.74 -6.83
C ASP A 101 10.98 11.29 -6.56
N ASP A 102 11.20 12.56 -6.92
CA ASP A 102 12.47 13.23 -6.70
C ASP A 102 12.71 13.46 -5.20
N ARG A 103 13.92 13.09 -4.78
CA ARG A 103 14.35 12.80 -3.39
C ARG A 103 14.06 13.89 -2.35
N PRO A 104 14.14 13.51 -1.05
CA PRO A 104 14.21 14.45 0.07
C PRO A 104 15.46 15.33 -0.07
N SER A 105 15.29 16.56 -0.54
CA SER A 105 16.35 17.57 -0.53
C SER A 105 15.83 18.90 -0.03
N GLN A 106 15.20 18.91 1.15
CA GLN A 106 15.03 20.10 1.99
C GLN A 106 15.00 19.74 3.49
N LEU A 107 16.05 19.06 3.96
CA LEU A 107 16.59 19.40 5.28
C LEU A 107 17.70 20.43 4.98
N GLN A 108 17.30 21.66 4.72
CA GLN A 108 18.22 22.77 4.88
C GLN A 108 18.49 22.84 6.38
N ALA A 109 19.74 22.56 6.76
CA ALA A 109 20.26 22.94 8.05
C ALA A 109 20.04 24.46 8.19
N SER A 110 19.16 24.84 9.11
CA SER A 110 19.08 26.17 9.70
C SER A 110 19.73 26.12 11.06
#